data_AF-A0A6J7F7F0-F1
#
_entry.id   AF-A0A6J7F7F0-F1
#
_cell.length_a   1.000
_cell.length_b   1.000
_cell.length_c   1.000
_cell.angle_alpha   90.00
_cell.angle_beta   90.00
_cell.angle_gamma   90.00
#
_symmetry.space_group_name_H-M   'P 1'
#
loop_
_entity.id
_entity.type
_entity.pdbx_description
1 polymer ?
#
loop_
_entity_poly.entity_id
_entity_poly.type
_entity_poly.pdbx_seq_one_letter_code
_entity_poly.pdbx_strand_id
1 'polypeptide(L)'
;MMNEVNKLIWPSPAGVGVIVPAMWEQTVTVATGTKNLEGATVITKAPDAESFTNTYAEAANAELTAAGLNTTGDAFAPITVTLNEGGN
;
A
#
# COMPACT_ATOMS: atom_id res chain seq x y z
N MET A 1 16.36 9.24 -3.72
CA MET A 1 15.25 8.97 -2.77
C MET A 1 14.08 8.20 -3.38
N MET A 2 13.72 8.38 -4.65
CA MET A 2 12.55 7.68 -5.25
C MET A 2 12.75 6.16 -5.43
N ASN A 3 13.99 5.70 -5.57
CA ASN A 3 14.30 4.28 -5.84
C ASN A 3 13.93 3.35 -4.68
N GLU A 4 14.22 3.76 -3.44
CA GLU A 4 13.97 2.96 -2.24
C GLU A 4 12.49 2.99 -1.85
N VAL A 5 11.85 4.16 -1.98
CA VAL A 5 10.41 4.33 -1.71
C VAL A 5 9.58 3.54 -2.72
N ASN A 6 9.97 3.51 -4.00
CA ASN A 6 9.24 2.77 -5.03
C ASN A 6 9.19 1.26 -4.77
N LYS A 7 10.18 0.68 -4.07
CA LYS A 7 10.16 -0.74 -3.67
C LYS A 7 9.04 -1.07 -2.69
N LEU A 8 8.54 -0.07 -1.96
CA LEU A 8 7.41 -0.25 -1.04
C LEU A 8 6.06 -0.22 -1.78
N ILE A 9 6.05 0.28 -3.01
CA ILE A 9 4.84 0.45 -3.83
C ILE A 9 4.77 -0.66 -4.89
N TRP A 10 5.90 -1.04 -5.48
CA TRP A 10 5.98 -1.95 -6.62
C TRP A 10 6.84 -3.20 -6.36
N PRO A 11 6.43 -4.37 -6.89
CA PRO A 11 5.18 -4.60 -7.62
C PRO A 11 3.96 -4.55 -6.68
N SER A 12 2.82 -4.15 -7.23
CA SER A 12 1.51 -4.23 -6.59
C SER A 12 0.67 -5.28 -7.33
N PRO A 13 0.74 -6.57 -6.95
CA PRO A 13 0.11 -7.65 -7.70
C PRO A 13 -1.41 -7.52 -7.82
N ALA A 14 -2.05 -6.87 -6.85
CA ALA A 14 -3.48 -6.62 -6.84
C ALA A 14 -3.89 -5.42 -7.73
N GLY A 15 -2.93 -4.70 -8.32
CA GLY A 15 -3.14 -3.44 -9.03
C GLY A 15 -2.90 -2.22 -8.14
N VAL A 16 -2.65 -1.07 -8.77
CA VAL A 16 -2.42 0.19 -8.05
C VAL A 16 -3.67 0.62 -7.29
N GLY A 17 -3.48 1.08 -6.04
CA GLY A 17 -4.56 1.60 -5.20
C GLY A 17 -5.53 0.55 -4.64
N VAL A 18 -5.32 -0.74 -4.94
CA VAL A 18 -6.16 -1.82 -4.41
C VAL A 18 -5.70 -2.18 -2.99
N ILE A 19 -6.64 -2.16 -2.06
CA ILE A 19 -6.40 -2.56 -0.67
C ILE A 19 -6.51 -4.08 -0.59
N VAL A 20 -5.47 -4.74 -0.12
CA VAL A 20 -5.48 -6.19 0.15
C VAL A 20 -6.32 -6.46 1.40
N PRO A 21 -7.42 -7.26 1.34
CA PRO A 21 -8.33 -7.44 2.47
C PRO A 21 -7.65 -7.92 3.76
N ALA A 22 -6.71 -8.88 3.66
CA ALA A 22 -5.97 -9.36 4.82
C ALA A 22 -5.10 -8.27 5.48
N MET A 23 -4.54 -7.34 4.69
CA MET A 23 -3.75 -6.22 5.21
C MET A 23 -4.63 -5.16 5.85
N TRP A 24 -5.84 -4.95 5.32
CA TRP A 24 -6.86 -4.12 5.98
C TRP A 24 -7.26 -4.69 7.33
N GLU A 25 -7.58 -5.98 7.40
CA GLU A 25 -7.93 -6.66 8.65
C GLU A 25 -6.79 -6.59 9.69
N GLN A 26 -5.54 -6.79 9.23
CA GLN A 26 -4.36 -6.62 10.07
C GLN A 26 -4.27 -5.17 10.60
N THR A 27 -4.51 -4.17 9.74
CA THR A 27 -4.47 -2.76 10.12
C THR A 27 -5.52 -2.44 11.19
N VAL A 28 -6.76 -2.91 11.00
CA VAL A 28 -7.84 -2.75 11.99
C VAL A 28 -7.46 -3.42 13.31
N THR A 29 -6.91 -4.63 13.26
CA THR A 29 -6.46 -5.39 14.43
C THR A 29 -5.38 -4.62 15.20
N VAL A 30 -4.36 -4.13 14.51
CA VAL A 30 -3.27 -3.34 15.12
C VAL A 30 -3.81 -2.04 15.71
N ALA A 31 -4.67 -1.32 14.99
CA ALA A 31 -5.19 -0.02 15.40
C ALA A 31 -6.13 -0.10 16.63
N THR A 32 -6.86 -1.21 16.75
CA THR A 32 -7.77 -1.47 17.88
C THR A 32 -7.10 -2.17 19.06
N GLY A 33 -6.00 -2.90 18.84
CA GLY A 33 -5.35 -3.72 19.87
C GLY A 33 -4.07 -3.12 20.46
N THR A 34 -3.32 -2.33 19.68
CA THR A 34 -2.03 -1.80 20.10
C THR A 34 -2.21 -0.61 21.02
N LYS A 35 -1.59 -0.65 22.20
CA LYS A 35 -1.67 0.40 23.22
C LYS A 35 -0.40 1.25 23.24
N ASN A 36 -0.57 2.55 23.42
CA ASN A 36 0.54 3.46 23.72
C ASN A 36 0.96 3.36 25.20
N LEU A 37 1.88 4.23 25.63
CA LEU A 37 2.40 4.23 27.01
C LEU A 37 1.31 4.52 28.06
N GLU A 38 0.26 5.27 27.69
CA GLU A 38 -0.89 5.56 28.54
C GLU A 38 -2.00 4.49 28.47
N GLY A 39 -1.81 3.43 27.69
CA GLY A 39 -2.78 2.34 27.55
C GLY A 39 -3.90 2.58 26.54
N ALA A 40 -3.86 3.68 25.77
CA ALA A 40 -4.84 4.03 24.76
C ALA A 40 -4.51 3.41 23.39
N THR A 41 -5.54 3.10 22.61
CA THR A 41 -5.43 2.57 21.24
C THR A 41 -5.64 3.67 20.20
N VAL A 42 -5.32 3.40 18.93
CA VAL A 42 -5.49 4.39 17.85
C VAL A 42 -6.97 4.66 17.59
N ILE A 43 -7.77 3.60 17.52
CA ILE A 43 -9.23 3.66 17.41
C ILE A 43 -9.87 2.77 18.47
N THR A 44 -11.07 3.13 18.91
CA THR A 44 -11.82 2.44 19.96
C THR A 44 -13.06 1.70 19.45
N LYS A 45 -13.41 1.88 18.17
CA LYS A 45 -14.50 1.21 17.47
C LYS A 45 -13.96 0.67 16.15
N ALA A 46 -14.49 -0.47 15.71
CA ALA A 46 -14.25 -0.96 14.35
C ALA A 46 -14.67 0.09 13.31
N PRO A 47 -13.93 0.23 12.19
CA PRO A 47 -14.38 1.06 11.08
C PRO A 47 -15.73 0.60 10.55
N ASP A 48 -16.53 1.53 10.05
CA ASP A 48 -17.79 1.18 9.39
C ASP A 48 -17.50 0.49 8.05
N ALA A 49 -18.43 -0.35 7.57
CA ALA A 49 -18.21 -1.17 6.37
C ALA A 49 -17.81 -0.34 5.13
N GLU A 50 -18.33 0.88 5.01
CA GLU A 50 -18.06 1.83 3.93
C GLU A 50 -16.63 2.42 3.98
N SER A 51 -15.89 2.19 5.08
CA SER A 51 -14.49 2.64 5.24
C SER A 51 -13.51 1.83 4.38
N PHE A 52 -13.96 0.70 3.83
CA PHE A 52 -13.20 -0.13 2.90
C PHE A 52 -13.94 -0.21 1.58
N THR A 53 -13.27 0.14 0.48
CA THR A 53 -13.77 -0.13 -0.87
C THR A 53 -12.62 -0.20 -1.86
N ASN A 54 -12.70 -1.18 -2.77
CA ASN A 54 -11.84 -1.27 -3.93
C ASN A 54 -12.57 -0.92 -5.23
N THR A 55 -13.88 -0.62 -5.20
CA THR A 55 -14.73 -0.46 -6.38
C THR A 55 -14.12 0.47 -7.43
N TYR A 56 -13.61 1.63 -7.00
CA TYR A 56 -13.07 2.63 -7.91
C TYR A 56 -11.65 2.29 -8.38
N ALA A 57 -10.83 1.70 -7.51
CA ALA A 57 -9.48 1.26 -7.88
C ALA A 57 -9.54 0.11 -8.89
N GLU A 58 -10.44 -0.86 -8.70
CA GLU A 58 -10.67 -1.97 -9.63
C GLU A 58 -11.20 -1.46 -10.98
N ALA A 59 -12.16 -0.53 -10.99
CA ALA A 59 -12.67 0.06 -12.23
C ALA A 59 -11.56 0.80 -13.01
N ALA A 60 -10.77 1.63 -12.32
CA ALA A 60 -9.65 2.33 -12.94
C ALA A 60 -8.59 1.37 -13.48
N ASN A 61 -8.23 0.33 -12.70
CA ASN A 61 -7.27 -0.68 -13.15
C ASN A 61 -7.76 -1.43 -14.39
N ALA A 62 -9.06 -1.73 -14.48
CA ALA A 62 -9.65 -2.34 -15.66
C ALA A 62 -9.54 -1.43 -16.90
N GLU A 63 -9.88 -0.14 -16.77
CA GLU A 63 -9.76 0.84 -17.86
C GLU A 63 -8.31 1.02 -18.33
N LEU A 64 -7.37 1.17 -17.40
CA LEU A 64 -5.95 1.35 -17.71
C LEU A 64 -5.34 0.10 -18.37
N THR A 65 -5.73 -1.09 -17.89
CA THR A 65 -5.29 -2.36 -18.49
C THR A 65 -5.86 -2.51 -19.90
N ALA A 66 -7.12 -2.12 -20.14
CA ALA A 66 -7.73 -2.12 -21.46
C ALA A 66 -7.03 -1.13 -22.43
N ALA A 67 -6.46 -0.04 -21.89
CA ALA A 67 -5.60 0.89 -22.64
C ALA A 67 -4.15 0.38 -22.83
N GLY A 68 -3.83 -0.83 -22.37
CA GLY A 68 -2.50 -1.44 -22.50
C GLY A 68 -1.47 -0.93 -21.49
N LEU A 69 -1.90 -0.27 -20.42
CA LEU A 69 -1.01 0.23 -19.38
C LEU A 69 -0.77 -0.82 -18.30
N ASN A 70 0.44 -0.83 -17.74
CA ASN A 70 0.80 -1.69 -16.63
C ASN A 70 0.33 -1.08 -15.30
N THR A 71 -0.62 -1.75 -14.65
CA THR A 71 -1.21 -1.34 -13.37
C THR A 71 -0.63 -2.06 -12.16
N THR A 72 0.19 -3.09 -12.37
CA THR A 72 0.81 -3.90 -11.30
C THR A 72 2.27 -3.54 -11.06
N GLY A 73 2.89 -2.83 -12.00
CA GLY A 73 4.31 -2.45 -11.93
C GLY A 73 5.25 -3.65 -11.85
N ASP A 74 4.85 -4.81 -12.38
CA ASP A 74 5.66 -6.03 -12.43
C ASP A 74 6.99 -5.86 -13.20
N ALA A 75 7.07 -4.89 -14.10
CA ALA A 75 8.28 -4.49 -14.81
C ALA A 75 9.19 -3.53 -14.03
N PHE A 76 8.82 -3.13 -12.80
CA PHE A 76 9.66 -2.25 -11.99
C PHE A 76 10.96 -2.97 -11.60
N ALA A 77 12.08 -2.38 -12.00
CA ALA A 77 13.41 -2.78 -11.56
C ALA A 77 14.07 -1.59 -10.84
N PRO A 78 14.42 -1.71 -9.55
CA PRO A 78 15.14 -0.65 -8.86
C PRO A 78 16.54 -0.48 -9.48
N ILE A 79 16.97 0.77 -9.60
CA ILE A 79 18.34 1.07 -10.01
C ILE A 79 19.30 0.76 -8.87
N THR A 80 20.52 0.31 -9.20
CA THR A 80 21.57 0.14 -8.20
C THR A 80 22.15 1.51 -7.88
N VAL A 81 22.02 1.93 -6.61
CA VAL A 81 22.64 3.15 -6.09
C VAL A 81 23.78 2.72 -5.18
N THR A 82 25.01 3.10 -5.54
CA THR A 82 26.16 2.93 -4.66
C THR A 82 26.13 4.02 -3.60
N LEU A 83 25.94 3.65 -2.34
CA LEU A 83 26.02 4.59 -1.23
C LEU A 83 27.49 4.78 -0.86
N ASN A 84 28.03 5.96 -1.16
CA ASN A 84 29.37 6.33 -0.71
C ASN A 84 29.32 6.90 0.70
N GLU A 85 30.37 6.66 1.49
CA GLU A 85 30.54 7.28 2.80
C GLU A 85 30.47 8.81 2.67
N GLY A 86 29.62 9.46 3.48
CA GLY A 86 29.37 10.91 3.38
C GLY A 86 28.28 11.36 2.40
N GLY A 87 27.66 10.45 1.63
CA GLY A 87 26.46 10.75 0.84
C GLY A 87 26.69 11.47 -0.49
N ASN A 88 27.62 10.98 -1.32
CA ASN A 88 27.68 11.31 -2.74
C ASN A 88 27.01 10.24 -3.59
#